data_AF-A0A377E2C8-F1
#
_entry.id   AF-A0A377E2C8-F1
#
_cell.length_a   1.000
_cell.length_b   1.000
_cell.length_c   1.000
_cell.angle_alpha   90.00
_cell.angle_beta   90.00
_cell.angle_gamma   90.00
#
_symmetry.space_group_name_H-M   'P 1'
#
loop_
_entity.id
_entity.type
_entity.pdbx_description
1 polymer ?
#
loop_
_entity_poly.entity_id
_entity_poly.type
_entity_poly.pdbx_seq_one_letter_code
_entity_poly.pdbx_strand_id
1 'polypeptide(L)'
;MHRQRLNRKKTLSPLPLHLRRKKAHGGLLQLLRRDSQLPALKPIRPIQKVPQSISVVTAEEMALHQPKSVKEALSYTPGVSVGTRGASNTYDHLIIRGFAAEGQSQNNYLNGLKLQGNFYNDAVIDPYMLERAEIMRGPVSVLYGKSSPGGLLNMVSKRPTTEPLKEVQFKPVLTACSRLVLTLAMRWMMTAFTLIA
;
A
#
# COMPACT_ATOMS: atom_id res chain seq x y z
N MET A 1 28.13 24.08 -53.97
CA MET A 1 27.61 22.69 -53.96
C MET A 1 28.57 21.88 -53.10
N HIS A 2 28.24 21.10 -52.07
CA HIS A 2 26.99 20.45 -51.69
C HIS A 2 27.02 20.18 -50.16
N ARG A 3 25.91 20.45 -49.48
CA ARG A 3 25.58 20.06 -48.09
C ARG A 3 25.69 18.53 -47.91
N GLN A 4 25.99 18.04 -46.70
CA GLN A 4 24.98 17.64 -45.70
C GLN A 4 25.59 17.01 -44.41
N ARG A 5 24.97 17.39 -43.28
CA ARG A 5 25.17 16.88 -41.92
C ARG A 5 24.64 15.46 -41.77
N LEU A 6 25.33 14.58 -41.03
CA LEU A 6 24.69 13.39 -40.43
C LEU A 6 24.52 13.59 -38.93
N ASN A 7 23.30 13.95 -38.55
CA ASN A 7 22.81 13.99 -37.18
C ASN A 7 22.25 12.60 -36.86
N ARG A 8 23.00 11.74 -36.14
CA ARG A 8 22.50 10.43 -35.70
C ARG A 8 21.52 10.61 -34.54
N LYS A 9 20.22 10.67 -34.86
CA LYS A 9 19.12 10.49 -33.90
C LYS A 9 19.22 9.08 -33.31
N LYS A 10 19.51 8.96 -32.01
CA LYS A 10 19.36 7.70 -31.25
C LYS A 10 17.86 7.41 -31.13
N THR A 11 17.35 6.52 -31.96
CA THR A 11 16.03 5.91 -31.80
C THR A 11 16.15 4.79 -30.76
N LEU A 12 15.52 4.97 -29.59
CA LEU A 12 15.32 3.91 -28.61
C LEU A 12 14.38 2.85 -29.19
N SER A 13 14.85 1.61 -29.31
CA SER A 13 14.02 0.46 -29.63
C SER A 13 13.10 0.13 -28.44
N PRO A 14 11.83 -0.26 -28.68
CA PRO A 14 10.93 -0.62 -27.60
C PRO A 14 11.34 -1.96 -26.97
N LEU A 15 11.38 -1.99 -25.63
CA LEU A 15 11.64 -3.18 -24.82
C LEU A 15 10.53 -4.23 -25.04
N PRO A 16 10.85 -5.53 -25.14
CA PRO A 16 9.84 -6.56 -25.30
C PRO A 16 9.07 -6.74 -23.98
N LEU A 17 7.81 -6.36 -23.97
CA LEU A 17 6.83 -6.75 -22.95
C LEU A 17 6.69 -8.28 -22.97
N HIS A 18 7.36 -8.95 -22.05
CA HIS A 18 7.09 -10.35 -21.72
C HIS A 18 5.71 -10.42 -21.04
N LEU A 19 4.65 -10.47 -21.85
CA LEU A 19 3.33 -10.87 -21.39
C LEU A 19 3.40 -12.33 -20.98
N ARG A 20 3.64 -12.58 -19.69
CA ARG A 20 3.53 -13.89 -19.08
C ARG A 20 2.05 -14.29 -19.09
N ARG A 21 1.59 -14.92 -20.19
CA ARG A 21 0.27 -15.56 -20.26
C ARG A 21 0.20 -16.65 -19.19
N LYS A 22 -0.39 -16.34 -18.02
CA LYS A 22 -0.93 -17.40 -17.15
C LYS A 22 -2.15 -17.99 -17.86
N LYS A 23 -2.07 -19.28 -18.20
CA LYS A 23 -3.22 -20.08 -18.63
C LYS A 23 -4.28 -20.01 -17.53
N ALA A 24 -5.38 -19.31 -17.80
CA ALA A 24 -6.55 -19.27 -16.93
C ALA A 24 -7.34 -20.58 -17.13
N HIS A 25 -6.96 -21.63 -16.39
CA HIS A 25 -7.82 -22.78 -16.19
C HIS A 25 -8.66 -22.52 -14.93
N GLY A 26 -9.97 -22.38 -15.08
CA GLY A 26 -10.98 -22.55 -14.01
C GLY A 26 -11.00 -21.55 -12.82
N GLY A 27 -10.08 -20.59 -12.72
CA GLY A 27 -9.91 -19.77 -11.50
C GLY A 27 -10.61 -18.40 -11.46
N LEU A 28 -11.08 -17.88 -12.59
CA LEU A 28 -11.61 -16.50 -12.67
C LEU A 28 -12.87 -16.30 -11.81
N LEU A 29 -13.77 -17.29 -11.77
CA LEU A 29 -14.95 -17.26 -10.91
C LEU A 29 -14.61 -17.39 -9.43
N GLN A 30 -13.52 -18.07 -9.07
CA GLN A 30 -13.10 -18.28 -7.68
C GLN A 30 -12.43 -17.02 -7.09
N LEU A 31 -11.66 -16.29 -7.92
CA LEU A 31 -11.02 -15.02 -7.54
C LEU A 31 -12.06 -13.91 -7.39
N LEU A 32 -12.96 -13.74 -8.38
CA LEU A 32 -14.06 -12.78 -8.32
C LEU A 32 -15.02 -13.03 -7.13
N ARG A 33 -15.16 -14.28 -6.69
CA ARG A 33 -16.01 -14.65 -5.55
C ARG A 33 -15.38 -14.28 -4.19
N ARG A 34 -14.04 -14.20 -4.11
CA ARG A 34 -13.34 -13.84 -2.87
C ARG A 34 -13.35 -12.32 -2.61
N ASP A 35 -13.23 -11.53 -3.68
CA ASP A 35 -13.27 -10.05 -3.61
C ASP A 35 -14.67 -9.50 -3.33
N SER A 36 -15.72 -10.28 -3.62
CA SER A 36 -17.10 -9.87 -3.36
C SER A 36 -17.56 -10.14 -1.92
N GLN A 37 -16.83 -10.95 -1.15
CA GLN A 37 -17.23 -11.38 0.20
C GLN A 37 -16.44 -10.65 1.29
N LEU A 38 -17.13 -9.81 2.07
CA LEU A 38 -16.53 -9.04 3.16
C LEU A 38 -16.70 -9.80 4.50
N PRO A 39 -15.64 -10.41 5.06
CA PRO A 39 -15.70 -11.06 6.37
C PRO A 39 -15.77 -10.06 7.53
N ALA A 40 -15.52 -8.77 7.26
CA ALA A 40 -15.74 -7.70 8.23
C ALA A 40 -17.22 -7.71 8.70
N LEU A 41 -18.16 -7.90 7.76
CA LEU A 41 -19.58 -7.96 8.06
C LEU A 41 -19.95 -9.33 8.63
N LYS A 42 -20.59 -9.35 9.80
CA LYS A 42 -21.35 -10.52 10.26
C LYS A 42 -22.80 -10.37 9.74
N PRO A 43 -23.29 -11.14 8.75
CA PRO A 43 -22.68 -12.24 7.99
C PRO A 43 -22.03 -11.82 6.65
N ILE A 44 -21.22 -12.72 6.07
CA ILE A 44 -20.56 -12.56 4.77
C ILE A 44 -21.61 -12.31 3.68
N ARG A 45 -21.56 -11.15 3.01
CA ARG A 45 -22.48 -10.75 1.95
C ARG A 45 -21.72 -10.22 0.73
N PRO A 46 -22.27 -10.40 -0.49
CA PRO A 46 -21.76 -9.69 -1.66
C PRO A 46 -21.89 -8.18 -1.47
N ILE A 47 -20.92 -7.39 -1.95
CA ILE A 47 -20.89 -5.92 -1.81
C ILE A 47 -22.22 -5.26 -2.24
N GLN A 48 -22.87 -5.80 -3.28
CA GLN A 48 -24.16 -5.31 -3.81
C GLN A 48 -25.33 -5.44 -2.82
N LYS A 49 -25.25 -6.36 -1.86
CA LYS A 49 -26.29 -6.57 -0.82
C LYS A 49 -25.99 -5.82 0.47
N VAL A 50 -24.89 -5.05 0.51
CA VAL A 50 -24.54 -4.24 1.67
C VAL A 50 -25.16 -2.86 1.51
N PRO A 51 -26.01 -2.39 2.44
CA PRO A 51 -26.66 -1.09 2.35
C PRO A 51 -25.73 0.09 2.70
N GLN A 52 -24.42 -0.14 2.75
CA GLN A 52 -23.40 0.85 3.14
C GLN A 52 -22.31 0.94 2.08
N SER A 53 -21.71 2.12 1.96
CA SER A 53 -20.62 2.35 1.01
C SER A 53 -19.32 1.72 1.50
N ILE A 54 -18.88 0.68 0.80
CA ILE A 54 -17.62 -0.03 1.11
C ILE A 54 -16.67 0.08 -0.07
N SER A 55 -15.39 0.24 0.22
CA SER A 55 -14.31 0.21 -0.74
C SER A 55 -13.30 -0.85 -0.32
N VAL A 56 -12.78 -1.59 -1.29
CA VAL A 56 -11.83 -2.69 -1.07
C VAL A 56 -10.61 -2.44 -1.93
N VAL A 57 -9.44 -2.40 -1.29
CA VAL A 57 -8.14 -2.36 -1.95
C VAL A 57 -7.49 -3.72 -1.80
N THR A 58 -7.26 -4.41 -2.92
CA THR A 58 -6.75 -5.78 -2.93
C THR A 58 -5.23 -5.84 -2.77
N ALA A 59 -4.69 -6.99 -2.37
CA ALA A 59 -3.24 -7.21 -2.37
C ALA A 59 -2.61 -7.03 -3.76
N GLU A 60 -3.35 -7.28 -4.85
CA GLU A 60 -2.86 -7.07 -6.22
C GLU A 60 -2.69 -5.58 -6.52
N GLU A 61 -3.65 -4.74 -6.11
CA GLU A 61 -3.57 -3.29 -6.23
C GLU A 61 -2.44 -2.71 -5.36
N MET A 62 -2.30 -3.21 -4.12
CA MET A 62 -1.18 -2.84 -3.26
C MET A 62 0.17 -3.27 -3.85
N ALA A 63 0.26 -4.43 -4.48
CA ALA A 63 1.48 -4.88 -5.14
C ALA A 63 1.85 -4.01 -6.36
N LEU A 64 0.85 -3.46 -7.07
CA LEU A 64 1.05 -2.56 -8.20
C LEU A 64 1.64 -1.21 -7.77
N HIS A 65 1.10 -0.62 -6.71
CA HIS A 65 1.52 0.70 -6.23
C HIS A 65 2.68 0.65 -5.22
N GLN A 66 2.94 -0.50 -4.63
CA GLN A 66 3.94 -0.73 -3.58
C GLN A 66 3.95 0.34 -2.47
N PRO A 67 2.79 0.61 -1.85
CA PRO A 67 2.65 1.64 -0.83
C PRO A 67 3.53 1.31 0.38
N LYS A 68 4.00 2.34 1.08
CA LYS A 68 4.80 2.20 2.31
C LYS A 68 3.94 2.00 3.56
N SER A 69 2.67 2.38 3.50
CA SER A 69 1.72 2.31 4.60
C SER A 69 0.31 2.02 4.08
N VAL A 70 -0.59 1.57 4.93
CA VAL A 70 -1.98 1.30 4.52
C VAL A 70 -2.67 2.61 4.12
N LYS A 71 -2.32 3.72 4.79
CA LYS A 71 -2.76 5.06 4.40
C LYS A 71 -2.43 5.39 2.94
N GLU A 72 -1.23 5.09 2.47
CA GLU A 72 -0.87 5.32 1.06
C GLU A 72 -1.65 4.41 0.10
N ALA A 73 -1.91 3.16 0.49
CA ALA A 73 -2.71 2.22 -0.30
C ALA A 73 -4.13 2.74 -0.58
N LEU A 74 -4.65 3.58 0.32
CA LEU A 74 -6.01 4.12 0.26
C LEU A 74 -6.12 5.44 -0.53
N SER A 75 -5.04 5.91 -1.16
CA SER A 75 -5.02 7.20 -1.86
C SER A 75 -6.05 7.32 -2.99
N TYR A 76 -6.42 6.20 -3.61
CA TYR A 76 -7.44 6.14 -4.65
C TYR A 76 -8.86 5.86 -4.13
N THR A 77 -9.01 5.71 -2.81
CA THR A 77 -10.31 5.40 -2.20
C THR A 77 -11.12 6.69 -1.97
N PRO A 78 -12.35 6.78 -2.51
CA PRO A 78 -13.15 8.00 -2.41
C PRO A 78 -13.66 8.27 -0.98
N GLY A 79 -13.58 9.52 -0.56
CA GLY A 79 -14.08 9.97 0.75
C GLY A 79 -13.14 9.66 1.91
N VAL A 80 -11.86 9.41 1.62
CA VAL A 80 -10.80 9.16 2.60
C VAL A 80 -9.69 10.16 2.35
N SER A 81 -9.27 10.88 3.39
CA SER A 81 -8.11 11.76 3.34
C SER A 81 -6.93 11.09 4.03
N VAL A 82 -5.89 10.85 3.24
CA VAL A 82 -4.65 10.15 3.59
C VAL A 82 -3.49 11.12 3.86
N GLY A 83 -3.68 12.41 3.62
CA GLY A 83 -2.65 13.45 3.68
C GLY A 83 -2.55 14.21 5.01
N THR A 84 -3.24 13.77 6.05
CA THR A 84 -3.35 14.49 7.35
C THR A 84 -2.01 14.84 7.99
N ARG A 85 -0.99 13.98 7.81
CA ARG A 85 0.39 14.19 8.28
C ARG A 85 1.41 14.27 7.14
N GLY A 86 0.97 14.59 5.92
CA GLY A 86 1.82 14.64 4.74
C GLY A 86 2.64 13.35 4.53
N ALA A 87 3.95 13.51 4.36
CA ALA A 87 4.89 12.42 4.11
C ALA A 87 5.19 11.51 5.32
N SER A 88 4.69 11.84 6.52
CA SER A 88 4.88 10.99 7.70
C SER A 88 4.02 9.73 7.62
N ASN A 89 4.65 8.57 7.85
CA ASN A 89 4.03 7.24 7.92
C ASN A 89 4.10 6.63 9.32
N THR A 90 4.23 7.45 10.37
CA THR A 90 4.26 6.95 11.76
C THR A 90 2.94 6.27 12.14
N TYR A 91 1.82 6.77 11.61
CA TYR A 91 0.47 6.31 11.92
C TYR A 91 -0.38 6.28 10.65
N ASP A 92 -1.22 5.25 10.52
CA ASP A 92 -2.28 5.18 9.52
C ASP A 92 -3.51 5.96 10.00
N HIS A 93 -3.32 7.26 10.23
CA HIS A 93 -4.38 8.16 10.64
C HIS A 93 -5.18 8.64 9.42
N LEU A 94 -6.47 8.32 9.41
CA LEU A 94 -7.37 8.58 8.30
C LEU A 94 -8.51 9.49 8.73
N ILE A 95 -8.86 10.44 7.85
CA ILE A 95 -10.12 11.18 7.96
C ILE A 95 -11.08 10.60 6.92
N ILE A 96 -12.22 10.08 7.37
CA ILE A 96 -13.22 9.45 6.52
C ILE A 96 -14.47 10.34 6.52
N ARG A 97 -14.91 10.77 5.34
CA ARG A 97 -16.05 11.72 5.17
C ARG A 97 -15.96 12.97 6.06
N GLY A 98 -14.74 13.47 6.31
CA GLY A 98 -14.49 14.66 7.14
C GLY A 98 -14.38 14.42 8.64
N PHE A 99 -14.55 13.18 9.11
CA PHE A 99 -14.44 12.83 10.53
C PHE A 99 -13.19 11.99 10.81
N ALA A 100 -12.53 12.29 11.92
CA ALA A 100 -11.49 11.45 12.54
C ALA A 100 -12.04 10.79 13.82
N ALA A 101 -11.29 9.88 14.42
CA ALA A 101 -11.58 9.47 15.79
C ALA A 101 -11.17 10.57 16.78
N GLU A 102 -11.85 10.57 17.92
CA GLU A 102 -11.56 11.46 19.04
C GLU A 102 -10.10 11.31 19.51
N GLY A 103 -9.48 12.41 19.95
CA GLY A 103 -8.12 12.37 20.50
C GLY A 103 -7.01 12.11 19.48
N GLN A 104 -7.28 12.26 18.16
CA GLN A 104 -6.33 11.98 17.08
C GLN A 104 -5.88 10.51 16.99
N SER A 105 -6.57 9.60 17.69
CA SER A 105 -6.31 8.17 17.62
C SER A 105 -6.75 7.56 16.29
N GLN A 106 -6.29 6.35 16.02
CA GLN A 106 -6.74 5.57 14.87
C GLN A 106 -8.09 4.88 15.11
N ASN A 107 -8.85 4.66 14.03
CA ASN A 107 -10.07 3.82 14.05
C ASN A 107 -9.89 2.60 13.14
N ASN A 108 -8.80 1.90 13.37
CA ASN A 108 -8.32 0.79 12.54
C ASN A 108 -8.70 -0.55 13.16
N TYR A 109 -9.04 -1.51 12.32
CA TYR A 109 -9.43 -2.86 12.68
C TYR A 109 -8.54 -3.84 11.92
N LEU A 110 -8.26 -4.98 12.52
CA LEU A 110 -7.57 -6.10 11.91
C LEU A 110 -8.43 -7.34 12.08
N ASN A 111 -8.79 -7.98 10.95
CA ASN A 111 -9.66 -9.15 10.91
C ASN A 111 -11.00 -8.94 11.65
N GLY A 112 -11.55 -7.72 11.60
CA GLY A 112 -12.79 -7.34 12.27
C GLY A 112 -12.66 -7.03 13.76
N LEU A 113 -11.45 -7.09 14.33
CA LEU A 113 -11.17 -6.70 15.71
C LEU A 113 -10.49 -5.33 15.75
N LYS A 114 -10.90 -4.47 16.68
CA LYS A 114 -10.35 -3.12 16.77
C LYS A 114 -8.90 -3.17 17.27
N LEU A 115 -7.99 -2.53 16.54
CA LEU A 115 -6.65 -2.24 17.03
C LEU A 115 -6.74 -1.01 17.94
N GLN A 116 -7.26 -1.22 19.15
CA GLN A 116 -7.48 -0.13 20.10
C GLN A 116 -6.13 0.33 20.66
N GLY A 117 -5.66 1.47 20.17
CA GLY A 117 -4.54 2.19 20.78
C GLY A 117 -5.01 3.27 21.75
N ASN A 118 -4.04 3.91 22.40
CA ASN A 118 -4.26 5.01 23.33
C ASN A 118 -3.11 6.02 23.27
N PHE A 119 -3.44 7.32 23.18
CA PHE A 119 -2.49 8.42 22.97
C PHE A 119 -1.54 8.14 21.78
N TYR A 120 -0.27 7.86 22.05
CA TYR A 120 0.75 7.61 21.03
C TYR A 120 0.96 6.11 20.73
N ASN A 121 0.29 5.23 21.47
CA ASN A 121 0.37 3.77 21.34
C ASN A 121 -0.69 3.24 20.36
N ASP A 122 -0.64 3.70 19.12
CA ASP A 122 -1.47 3.17 18.03
C ASP A 122 -0.66 2.18 17.17
N ALA A 123 -1.22 1.00 16.93
CA ALA A 123 -0.57 -0.05 16.16
C ALA A 123 -0.72 0.17 14.64
N VAL A 124 0.34 -0.13 13.89
CA VAL A 124 0.36 -0.04 12.42
C VAL A 124 0.74 -1.40 11.85
N ILE A 125 0.09 -1.80 10.77
CA ILE A 125 0.36 -3.06 10.07
C ILE A 125 0.93 -2.75 8.69
N ASP A 126 2.02 -3.42 8.33
CA ASP A 126 2.61 -3.25 7.01
C ASP A 126 1.67 -3.80 5.92
N PRO A 127 1.44 -3.05 4.81
CA PRO A 127 0.52 -3.47 3.75
C PRO A 127 0.92 -4.80 3.09
N TYR A 128 2.20 -5.20 3.12
CA TYR A 128 2.63 -6.49 2.60
C TYR A 128 2.06 -7.68 3.38
N MET A 129 1.72 -7.50 4.65
CA MET A 129 1.14 -8.55 5.49
C MET A 129 -0.39 -8.70 5.30
N LEU A 130 -0.99 -7.86 4.46
CA LEU A 130 -2.43 -7.82 4.24
C LEU A 130 -2.83 -8.53 2.95
N GLU A 131 -3.96 -9.23 2.99
CA GLU A 131 -4.67 -9.74 1.81
C GLU A 131 -5.47 -8.61 1.15
N ARG A 132 -6.00 -7.69 1.96
CA ARG A 132 -6.73 -6.50 1.50
C ARG A 132 -6.94 -5.50 2.63
N ALA A 133 -7.26 -4.27 2.25
CA ALA A 133 -7.73 -3.21 3.13
C ALA A 133 -9.15 -2.80 2.71
N GLU A 134 -10.07 -2.79 3.66
CA GLU A 134 -11.49 -2.50 3.46
C GLU A 134 -11.85 -1.23 4.21
N ILE A 135 -12.49 -0.27 3.55
CA ILE A 135 -13.01 0.94 4.18
C ILE A 135 -14.53 0.91 4.16
N MET A 136 -15.12 1.04 5.35
CA MET A 136 -16.56 1.20 5.54
C MET A 136 -16.85 2.65 5.87
N ARG A 137 -17.63 3.32 5.02
CA ARG A 137 -17.92 4.75 5.16
C ARG A 137 -19.27 4.97 5.83
N GLY A 138 -19.28 5.83 6.84
CA GLY A 138 -20.45 6.17 7.64
C GLY A 138 -20.52 5.41 8.99
N PRO A 139 -21.64 5.53 9.71
CA PRO A 139 -21.80 4.94 11.03
C PRO A 139 -21.76 3.41 11.00
N VAL A 140 -20.89 2.83 11.82
CA VAL A 140 -20.63 1.37 11.92
C VAL A 140 -20.82 0.84 13.34
N SER A 141 -21.35 1.68 14.24
CA SER A 141 -21.46 1.37 15.67
C SER A 141 -22.39 0.18 15.97
N VAL A 142 -23.35 -0.09 15.08
CA VAL A 142 -24.28 -1.23 15.20
C VAL A 142 -23.53 -2.57 15.20
N LEU A 143 -22.43 -2.68 14.46
CA LEU A 143 -21.68 -3.94 14.31
C LEU A 143 -20.38 -3.97 15.13
N TYR A 144 -19.77 -2.81 15.40
CA TYR A 144 -18.43 -2.72 16.00
C TYR A 144 -18.37 -1.94 17.31
N GLY A 145 -19.49 -1.44 17.83
CA GLY A 145 -19.53 -0.66 19.07
C GLY A 145 -18.96 0.75 18.89
N LYS A 146 -18.12 1.23 19.81
CA LYS A 146 -17.57 2.61 19.77
C LYS A 146 -16.68 2.80 18.53
N SER A 147 -17.16 3.59 17.57
CA SER A 147 -16.47 3.91 16.31
C SER A 147 -16.70 5.37 15.90
N SER A 148 -15.80 5.93 15.10
CA SER A 148 -15.97 7.27 14.52
C SER A 148 -17.17 7.31 13.54
N PRO A 149 -17.96 8.39 13.51
CA PRO A 149 -19.09 8.53 12.58
C PRO A 149 -18.66 8.57 11.10
N GLY A 150 -17.39 8.89 10.83
CA GLY A 150 -16.84 8.90 9.47
C GLY A 150 -16.78 7.52 8.84
N GLY A 151 -16.51 6.49 9.65
CA GLY A 151 -16.28 5.13 9.18
C GLY A 151 -15.16 4.43 9.94
N LEU A 152 -14.79 3.26 9.44
CA LEU A 152 -13.64 2.49 9.92
C LEU A 152 -12.82 1.94 8.76
N LEU A 153 -11.55 1.67 9.05
CA LEU A 153 -10.66 0.86 8.22
C LEU A 153 -10.59 -0.54 8.82
N ASN A 154 -10.89 -1.56 8.04
CA ASN A 154 -10.67 -2.96 8.39
C ASN A 154 -9.61 -3.58 7.48
N MET A 155 -8.54 -4.08 8.08
CA MET A 155 -7.45 -4.76 7.41
C MET A 155 -7.65 -6.27 7.55
N VAL A 156 -7.37 -7.02 6.49
CA VAL A 156 -7.43 -8.49 6.53
C VAL A 156 -6.03 -9.04 6.34
N SER A 157 -5.55 -9.80 7.31
CA SER A 157 -4.22 -10.41 7.23
C SER A 157 -4.16 -11.49 6.15
N LYS A 158 -2.99 -11.69 5.54
CA LYS A 158 -2.75 -12.84 4.66
C LYS A 158 -3.05 -14.15 5.38
N ARG A 159 -3.63 -15.09 4.65
CA ARG A 159 -3.93 -16.45 5.13
C ARG A 159 -3.07 -17.46 4.37
N PRO A 160 -2.79 -18.65 4.96
CA PRO A 160 -2.13 -19.73 4.25
C PRO A 160 -2.85 -20.07 2.95
N THR A 161 -2.09 -20.18 1.86
CA THR A 161 -2.60 -20.60 0.56
C THR A 161 -2.63 -22.12 0.46
N THR A 162 -3.56 -22.65 -0.33
CA THR A 162 -3.67 -24.11 -0.58
C THR A 162 -2.45 -24.65 -1.33
N GLU A 163 -1.87 -23.86 -2.23
CA GLU A 163 -0.62 -24.17 -2.92
C GLU A 163 0.57 -23.58 -2.15
N PRO A 164 1.74 -24.25 -2.14
CA PRO A 164 2.93 -23.73 -1.48
C PRO A 164 3.43 -22.46 -2.19
N LEU A 165 3.43 -21.34 -1.46
CA LEU A 165 3.96 -20.06 -1.93
C LEU A 165 5.34 -19.81 -1.29
N LYS A 166 6.36 -19.61 -2.13
CA LYS A 166 7.71 -19.20 -1.71
C LYS A 166 8.07 -17.92 -2.45
N GLU A 167 8.06 -16.80 -1.74
CA GLU A 167 8.32 -15.48 -2.29
C GLU A 167 9.42 -14.79 -1.50
N VAL A 168 10.36 -14.16 -2.21
CA VAL A 168 11.40 -13.31 -1.65
C VAL A 168 11.38 -12.01 -2.45
N GLN A 169 11.22 -10.88 -1.76
CA GLN A 169 11.15 -9.56 -2.39
C GLN A 169 12.33 -8.71 -1.94
N PHE A 170 12.99 -8.04 -2.90
CA PHE A 170 14.02 -7.04 -2.65
C PHE A 170 13.52 -5.68 -3.13
N LYS A 171 13.50 -4.68 -2.24
CA LYS A 171 13.09 -3.31 -2.57
C LYS A 171 14.24 -2.34 -2.30
N PRO A 172 14.98 -1.89 -3.32
CA PRO A 172 16.00 -0.85 -3.14
C PRO A 172 15.30 0.50 -2.87
N VAL A 173 15.61 1.13 -1.73
CA VAL A 173 15.03 2.41 -1.33
C VAL A 173 16.02 3.55 -1.60
N LEU A 174 15.60 4.52 -2.41
CA LEU A 174 16.41 5.67 -2.83
C LEU A 174 16.68 6.69 -1.71
N THR A 175 16.00 6.58 -0.57
CA THR A 175 16.17 7.50 0.58
C THR A 175 17.46 7.25 1.37
N ALA A 176 18.28 6.25 0.99
CA ALA A 176 19.64 6.08 1.49
C ALA A 176 20.62 7.13 0.88
N CYS A 177 20.23 8.39 0.87
CA CYS A 177 21.05 9.52 0.44
C CYS A 177 21.68 10.19 1.67
N SER A 178 22.64 9.53 2.34
CA SER A 178 23.55 10.23 3.28
C SER A 178 24.83 9.48 3.66
N ARG A 179 24.94 8.16 3.46
CA ARG A 179 26.13 7.41 3.93
C ARG A 179 27.06 6.85 2.85
N LEU A 180 26.67 6.89 1.59
CA LEU A 180 27.45 6.30 0.49
C LEU A 180 28.30 7.31 -0.30
N VAL A 181 28.00 8.62 -0.21
CA VAL A 181 28.77 9.66 -0.90
C VAL A 181 30.08 10.03 -0.15
N LEU A 182 30.12 9.88 1.18
CA LEU A 182 31.29 10.28 1.97
C LEU A 182 32.45 9.27 1.91
N THR A 183 32.17 7.98 1.72
CA THR A 183 33.20 6.94 1.68
C THR A 183 33.99 6.90 0.38
N LEU A 184 33.42 7.36 -0.74
CA LEU A 184 34.16 7.47 -2.00
C LEU A 184 35.08 8.72 -2.05
N ALA A 185 34.65 9.83 -1.45
CA ALA A 185 35.42 11.08 -1.43
C ALA A 185 36.66 10.99 -0.54
N MET A 186 36.59 10.35 0.63
CA MET A 186 37.75 10.22 1.53
C MET A 186 38.80 9.22 1.04
N ARG A 187 38.43 8.22 0.22
CA ARG A 187 39.40 7.26 -0.36
C ARG A 187 40.32 7.93 -1.39
N TRP A 188 39.80 8.90 -2.16
CA TRP A 188 40.58 9.63 -3.17
C TRP A 188 41.50 10.70 -2.56
N MET A 189 41.06 11.36 -1.48
CA MET A 189 41.85 12.43 -0.86
C MET A 189 43.07 11.90 -0.10
N MET A 190 43.02 10.67 0.42
CA MET A 190 44.16 10.07 1.13
C MET A 190 45.21 9.45 0.20
N THR A 191 44.87 9.07 -1.04
CA THR A 191 45.85 8.58 -2.02
C THR A 191 46.61 9.69 -2.74
N ALA A 192 46.04 10.89 -2.86
CA ALA A 192 46.71 12.02 -3.51
C ALA A 192 47.77 12.67 -2.62
N PHE A 193 47.68 12.53 -1.30
CA PHE A 193 48.61 13.17 -0.36
C PHE A 193 49.90 12.36 -0.14
N THR A 194 49.91 11.06 -0.47
CA THR A 194 51.10 10.20 -0.35
C THR A 194 51.98 10.19 -1.60
N LEU A 195 51.60 10.88 -2.68
CA LEU A 195 52.37 10.95 -3.93
C LEU A 195 53.16 12.27 -4.10
N ILE A 196 53.13 13.16 -3.09
CA ILE A 196 53.80 14.48 -3.11
C ILE A 196 54.80 14.62 -1.93
N ALA A 197 55.10 13.54 -1.21
CA ALA A 197 56.14 13.50 -0.18
C ALA A 197 57.20 12.46 -0.52
#